data_AF-A0A4V5P0A7-F1
#
_entry.id   AF-A0A4V5P0A7-F1
#
_cell.length_a   1.000
_cell.length_b   1.000
_cell.length_c   1.000
_cell.angle_alpha   90.00
_cell.angle_beta   90.00
_cell.angle_gamma   90.00
#
_symmetry.space_group_name_H-M   'P 1'
#
loop_
_entity.id
_entity.type
_entity.pdbx_description
1 polymer ?
#
loop_
_entity_poly.entity_id
_entity_poly.type
_entity_poly.pdbx_seq_one_letter_code
_entity_poly.pdbx_strand_id
1 'polypeptide(L)'
;MMKLQVKIYFIIAVAIVCATAVKAQTYAPKVTKDSAAVLKARLESLKASTKVQELKIKEAEEEEEVEKLRIKLLEANGNAKASASQNNDVSEKLKTSNVDAKALEKVAKKAKNDTADAQKALERFNKQIAKVEDIRTQIQGEERKLTYKKPFIIYDYK
;
A
#
# COMPACT_ATOMS: atom_id res chain seq x y z
N MET A 1 79.02 -23.04 22.73
CA MET A 1 78.05 -22.37 23.65
C MET A 1 76.89 -21.65 22.93
N MET A 2 77.08 -20.97 21.79
CA MET A 2 76.00 -20.25 21.07
C MET A 2 74.77 -21.10 20.72
N LYS A 3 74.94 -22.35 20.25
CA LYS A 3 73.82 -23.22 19.84
C LYS A 3 72.87 -23.60 20.98
N LEU A 4 73.34 -23.65 22.22
CA LEU A 4 72.51 -23.97 23.38
C LEU A 4 71.67 -22.77 23.80
N GLN A 5 72.24 -21.57 23.77
CA GLN A 5 71.53 -20.33 24.09
C GLN A 5 70.43 -20.01 23.06
N VAL A 6 70.70 -20.19 21.76
CA VAL A 6 69.69 -19.99 20.71
C VAL A 6 68.50 -20.95 20.88
N LYS A 7 68.73 -22.20 21.30
CA LYS A 7 67.65 -23.15 21.60
C LYS A 7 66.82 -22.71 22.80
N ILE A 8 67.45 -22.20 23.85
CA ILE A 8 66.75 -21.72 25.05
C ILE A 8 65.89 -20.49 24.71
N TYR A 9 66.44 -19.52 23.97
CA TYR A 9 65.67 -18.35 23.54
C TYR A 9 64.53 -18.72 22.61
N PHE A 10 64.72 -19.71 21.73
CA PHE A 10 63.64 -20.22 20.87
C PHE A 10 62.52 -20.87 21.68
N ILE A 11 62.85 -21.70 22.68
CA ILE A 11 61.87 -22.34 23.56
C ILE A 11 61.09 -21.28 24.36
N ILE A 12 61.76 -20.26 24.88
CA ILE A 12 61.12 -19.15 25.61
C ILE A 12 60.19 -18.35 24.68
N ALA A 13 60.64 -18.05 23.46
CA ALA A 13 59.82 -17.35 22.47
C ALA A 13 58.56 -18.14 22.10
N VAL A 14 58.68 -19.46 21.88
CA VAL A 14 57.54 -20.34 21.60
C VAL A 14 56.61 -20.41 22.81
N ALA A 15 57.13 -20.50 24.03
CA ALA A 15 56.32 -20.52 25.25
C ALA A 15 55.53 -19.21 25.44
N ILE A 16 56.12 -18.05 25.12
CA ILE A 16 55.45 -16.74 25.19
C ILE A 16 54.35 -16.64 24.13
N VAL A 17 54.60 -17.08 22.89
CA VAL A 17 53.60 -17.07 21.81
C VAL A 17 52.44 -18.04 22.10
N CYS A 18 52.73 -19.21 22.66
CA CYS A 18 51.68 -20.15 23.07
C CYS A 18 50.88 -19.63 24.26
N ALA A 19 51.50 -18.94 25.23
CA ALA A 19 50.81 -18.39 26.39
C ALA A 19 49.90 -17.19 26.03
N THR A 20 50.26 -16.38 25.02
CA THR A 20 49.42 -15.27 24.55
C THR A 20 48.28 -15.74 23.64
N ALA A 21 48.44 -16.85 22.91
CA ALA A 21 47.36 -17.45 22.12
C ALA A 21 46.19 -17.96 22.98
N VAL A 22 46.45 -18.43 24.21
CA VAL A 22 45.40 -18.92 25.13
C VAL A 22 44.57 -17.78 25.75
N LYS A 23 45.04 -16.53 25.70
CA LYS A 23 44.32 -15.35 26.20
C LYS A 23 43.47 -14.64 25.16
N ALA A 24 43.39 -15.14 23.93
CA ALA A 24 42.35 -14.72 22.99
C ALA A 24 41.01 -15.32 23.45
N GLN A 25 40.44 -14.76 24.53
CA GLN A 25 39.05 -14.97 24.88
C GLN A 25 38.21 -14.43 23.73
N THR A 26 37.81 -15.33 22.83
CA THR A 26 36.76 -15.06 21.87
C THR A 26 35.50 -14.86 22.71
N TYR A 27 35.12 -13.59 22.90
CA TYR A 27 33.83 -13.24 23.48
C TYR A 27 32.77 -13.67 22.47
N ALA A 28 32.35 -14.92 22.54
CA ALA A 28 31.13 -15.38 21.90
C ALA A 28 29.99 -14.94 22.83
N PRO A 29 29.23 -13.88 22.51
CA PRO A 29 28.13 -13.46 23.35
C PRO A 29 27.19 -14.65 23.51
N LYS A 30 27.05 -15.14 24.75
CA LYS A 30 26.18 -16.26 25.09
C LYS A 30 24.75 -15.73 25.13
N VAL A 31 24.19 -15.42 23.96
CA VAL A 31 22.76 -15.15 23.84
C VAL A 31 22.03 -16.44 24.14
N THR A 32 21.18 -16.42 25.17
CA THR A 32 20.35 -17.58 25.49
C THR A 32 19.45 -17.87 24.29
N LYS A 33 19.15 -19.15 24.06
CA LYS A 33 18.24 -19.60 23.00
C LYS A 33 16.91 -18.83 23.06
N ASP A 34 16.48 -18.46 24.26
CA ASP A 34 15.27 -17.70 24.53
C ASP A 34 15.37 -16.25 24.01
N SER A 35 16.49 -15.56 24.25
CA SER A 35 16.70 -14.19 23.72
C SER A 35 16.73 -14.16 22.19
N ALA A 36 17.37 -15.15 21.56
CA ALA A 36 17.39 -15.28 20.11
C ALA A 36 15.99 -15.59 19.54
N ALA A 37 15.23 -16.45 20.20
CA ALA A 37 13.85 -16.78 19.83
C ALA A 37 12.92 -15.56 19.94
N VAL A 38 13.05 -14.76 21.02
CA VAL A 38 12.29 -13.52 21.21
C VAL A 38 12.64 -12.49 20.13
N LEU A 39 13.92 -12.29 19.82
CA LEU A 39 14.34 -11.37 18.77
C LEU A 39 13.80 -11.79 17.40
N LYS A 40 13.85 -13.09 17.08
CA LYS A 40 13.29 -13.64 15.85
C LYS A 40 11.78 -13.41 15.76
N ALA A 41 11.04 -13.66 16.84
CA ALA A 41 9.60 -13.41 16.89
C ALA A 41 9.28 -11.92 16.66
N ARG A 42 10.03 -11.01 17.30
CA ARG A 42 9.91 -9.56 17.07
C ARG A 42 10.21 -9.17 15.63
N LEU A 43 11.26 -9.73 15.02
CA LEU A 43 11.61 -9.47 13.62
C LEU A 43 10.49 -9.92 12.68
N GLU A 44 9.92 -11.09 12.91
CA GLU A 44 8.79 -11.59 12.10
C GLU A 44 7.52 -10.76 12.28
N SER A 45 7.25 -10.29 13.49
CA SER A 45 6.15 -9.37 13.78
C SER A 45 6.36 -8.03 13.06
N LEU A 46 7.59 -7.50 13.07
CA LEU A 46 7.93 -6.26 12.40
C LEU A 46 7.72 -6.38 10.89
N LYS A 47 8.25 -7.45 10.25
CA LYS A 47 8.08 -7.69 8.81
C LYS A 47 6.61 -7.76 8.39
N ALA A 48 5.78 -8.46 9.17
CA ALA A 48 4.35 -8.54 8.90
C ALA A 48 3.64 -7.19 9.13
N SER A 49 4.04 -6.43 10.16
CA SER A 49 3.53 -5.06 10.38
C SER A 49 3.91 -4.11 9.24
N THR A 50 5.12 -4.21 8.69
CA THR A 50 5.54 -3.45 7.51
C THR A 50 4.65 -3.78 6.31
N LYS A 51 4.33 -5.06 6.07
CA LYS A 51 3.43 -5.46 4.99
C LYS A 51 2.02 -4.84 5.14
N VAL A 52 1.48 -4.79 6.36
CA VAL A 52 0.20 -4.12 6.62
C VAL A 52 0.29 -2.62 6.32
N GLN A 53 1.38 -1.97 6.73
CA GLN A 53 1.60 -0.55 6.45
C GLN A 53 1.73 -0.27 4.94
N GLU A 54 2.46 -1.10 4.21
CA GLU A 54 2.57 -1.01 2.74
C GLU A 54 1.21 -1.14 2.06
N LEU A 55 0.36 -2.05 2.53
CA LEU A 55 -1.01 -2.18 2.02
C LEU A 55 -1.88 -0.96 2.36
N LYS A 56 -1.77 -0.40 3.56
CA LYS A 56 -2.48 0.84 3.95
C LYS A 56 -2.02 2.06 3.16
N ILE A 57 -0.74 2.13 2.81
CA ILE A 57 -0.24 3.18 1.90
C ILE A 57 -0.89 3.03 0.52
N LYS A 58 -0.94 1.80 -0.03
CA LYS A 58 -1.63 1.54 -1.31
C LYS A 58 -3.12 1.83 -1.26
N GLU A 59 -3.79 1.51 -0.14
CA GLU A 59 -5.19 1.88 0.07
C GLU A 59 -5.38 3.40 -0.05
N ALA A 60 -4.54 4.18 0.63
CA ALA A 60 -4.61 5.65 0.57
C ALA A 60 -4.32 6.21 -0.84
N GLU A 61 -3.36 5.64 -1.56
CA GLU A 61 -3.08 6.02 -2.96
C GLU A 61 -4.29 5.75 -3.88
N GLU A 62 -4.93 4.59 -3.73
CA GLU A 62 -6.10 4.23 -4.54
C GLU A 62 -7.36 5.02 -4.11
N GLU A 63 -7.49 5.42 -2.84
CA GLU A 63 -8.53 6.36 -2.36
C GLU A 63 -8.36 7.77 -2.94
N GLU A 64 -7.13 8.26 -3.11
CA GLU A 64 -6.88 9.52 -3.80
C GLU A 64 -7.40 9.47 -5.25
N GLU A 65 -7.17 8.34 -5.94
CA GLU A 65 -7.72 8.11 -7.28
C GLU A 65 -9.25 7.98 -7.28
N VAL A 66 -9.86 7.38 -6.25
CA VAL A 66 -11.32 7.38 -6.06
C VAL A 66 -11.84 8.81 -6.01
N GLU A 67 -11.23 9.69 -5.23
CA GLU A 67 -11.69 11.08 -5.10
C GLU A 67 -11.52 11.88 -6.41
N LYS A 68 -10.41 11.67 -7.14
CA LYS A 68 -10.25 12.24 -8.49
C LYS A 68 -11.35 11.78 -9.46
N LEU A 69 -11.71 10.49 -9.42
CA LEU A 69 -12.79 9.95 -10.24
C LEU A 69 -14.16 10.42 -9.77
N ARG A 70 -14.35 10.65 -8.46
CA ARG A 70 -15.56 11.22 -7.90
C ARG A 70 -15.83 12.62 -8.44
N ILE A 71 -14.82 13.47 -8.47
CA ILE A 71 -14.92 14.82 -9.04
C ILE A 71 -15.34 14.74 -10.51
N LYS A 72 -14.67 13.90 -11.31
CA LYS A 72 -15.01 13.69 -12.73
C LYS A 72 -16.44 13.16 -12.93
N LEU A 73 -16.90 12.26 -12.05
CA LEU A 73 -18.27 11.76 -12.06
C LEU A 73 -19.27 12.86 -11.75
N LEU A 74 -19.00 13.71 -10.76
CA LEU A 74 -19.85 14.86 -10.42
C LEU A 74 -19.93 15.86 -11.56
N GLU A 75 -18.81 16.17 -12.22
CA GLU A 75 -18.77 17.03 -13.40
C GLU A 75 -19.57 16.44 -14.56
N ALA A 76 -19.37 15.16 -14.89
CA ALA A 76 -20.09 14.49 -15.95
C ALA A 76 -21.60 14.42 -15.68
N ASN A 77 -21.99 14.14 -14.43
CA ASN A 77 -23.40 14.19 -14.00
C ASN A 77 -23.99 15.61 -14.08
N GLY A 78 -23.21 16.63 -13.73
CA GLY A 78 -23.60 18.04 -13.88
C GLY A 78 -23.90 18.39 -15.33
N ASN A 79 -23.01 17.99 -16.26
CA ASN A 79 -23.20 18.19 -17.70
C ASN A 79 -24.41 17.43 -18.24
N ALA A 80 -24.57 16.16 -17.86
CA ALA A 80 -25.73 15.35 -18.25
C ALA A 80 -27.04 15.98 -17.76
N LYS A 81 -27.09 16.47 -16.51
CA LYS A 81 -28.26 17.16 -15.96
C LYS A 81 -28.55 18.46 -16.69
N ALA A 82 -27.52 19.27 -16.96
CA ALA A 82 -27.68 20.53 -17.70
C ALA A 82 -28.21 20.28 -19.12
N SER A 83 -27.64 19.31 -19.84
CA SER A 83 -28.08 18.94 -21.18
C SER A 83 -29.47 18.32 -21.21
N ALA A 84 -29.84 17.53 -20.20
CA ALA A 84 -31.20 17.01 -20.05
C ALA A 84 -32.22 18.14 -19.81
N SER A 85 -31.88 19.13 -18.98
CA SER A 85 -32.71 20.33 -18.78
C SER A 85 -32.88 21.11 -20.08
N GLN A 86 -31.79 21.38 -20.81
CA GLN A 86 -31.85 22.06 -22.10
C GLN A 86 -32.70 21.30 -23.12
N ASN A 87 -32.58 19.96 -23.14
CA ASN A 87 -33.38 19.12 -24.02
C ASN A 87 -34.88 19.17 -23.68
N ASN A 88 -35.22 19.21 -22.39
CA ASN A 88 -36.60 19.36 -21.94
C ASN A 88 -37.15 20.74 -22.29
N ASP A 89 -36.41 21.82 -22.03
CA ASP A 89 -36.82 23.20 -22.32
C ASP A 89 -37.10 23.40 -23.82
N VAL A 90 -36.23 22.85 -24.68
CA VAL A 90 -36.41 22.90 -26.14
C VAL A 90 -37.61 22.04 -26.58
N SER A 91 -37.80 20.87 -25.96
CA SER A 91 -38.96 20.00 -26.25
C SER A 91 -40.28 20.63 -25.83
N GLU A 92 -40.29 21.42 -24.75
CA GLU A 92 -41.48 22.15 -24.30
C GLU A 92 -41.81 23.33 -25.22
N LYS A 93 -40.78 24.06 -25.70
CA LYS A 93 -40.93 25.09 -26.75
C LYS A 93 -41.44 24.51 -28.07
N LEU A 94 -41.09 23.26 -28.39
CA LEU A 94 -41.62 22.58 -29.59
C LEU A 94 -43.14 22.39 -29.53
N LYS A 95 -43.72 22.20 -28.34
CA LYS A 95 -45.18 22.08 -28.17
C LYS A 95 -45.90 23.40 -28.43
N THR A 96 -45.19 24.52 -28.38
CA THR A 96 -45.76 25.87 -28.45
C THR A 96 -45.30 26.68 -29.68
N SER A 97 -44.35 26.19 -30.49
CA SER A 97 -43.76 26.94 -31.62
C SER A 97 -43.11 26.03 -32.68
N ASN A 98 -42.99 26.51 -33.93
CA ASN A 98 -42.19 25.88 -34.99
C ASN A 98 -40.68 26.13 -34.73
N VAL A 99 -39.99 25.18 -34.10
CA VAL A 99 -38.54 25.25 -33.83
C VAL A 99 -37.74 24.52 -34.92
N ASP A 100 -36.54 25.01 -35.23
CA ASP A 100 -35.59 24.39 -36.17
C ASP A 100 -35.21 22.96 -35.74
N ALA A 101 -35.61 21.97 -36.54
CA ALA A 101 -35.34 20.55 -36.32
C ALA A 101 -33.84 20.24 -36.16
N LYS A 102 -32.95 20.99 -36.83
CA LYS A 102 -31.49 20.80 -36.70
C LYS A 102 -30.96 21.22 -35.34
N ALA A 103 -31.56 22.24 -34.72
CA ALA A 103 -31.20 22.67 -33.38
C ALA A 103 -31.62 21.61 -32.34
N LEU A 104 -32.81 21.01 -32.49
CA LEU A 104 -33.25 19.91 -31.65
C LEU A 104 -32.33 18.69 -31.74
N GLU A 105 -31.98 18.28 -32.96
CA GLU A 105 -31.14 17.11 -33.17
C GLU A 105 -29.76 17.28 -32.51
N LYS A 106 -29.20 18.50 -32.54
CA LYS A 106 -27.95 18.83 -31.84
C LYS A 106 -28.08 18.72 -30.32
N VAL A 107 -29.15 19.27 -29.73
CA VAL A 107 -29.38 19.23 -28.28
C VAL A 107 -29.62 17.80 -27.80
N ALA A 108 -30.44 17.03 -28.53
CA ALA A 108 -30.69 15.62 -28.23
C ALA A 108 -29.41 14.77 -28.34
N LYS A 109 -28.59 14.98 -29.38
CA LYS A 109 -27.28 14.30 -29.51
C LYS A 109 -26.34 14.66 -28.35
N LYS A 110 -26.28 15.93 -27.96
CA LYS A 110 -25.46 16.38 -26.82
C LYS A 110 -25.93 15.74 -25.51
N ALA A 111 -27.23 15.74 -25.23
CA ALA A 111 -27.77 15.09 -24.03
C ALA A 111 -27.48 13.58 -23.98
N LYS A 112 -27.58 12.89 -25.12
CA LYS A 112 -27.22 11.46 -25.22
C LYS A 112 -25.73 11.23 -24.96
N ASN A 113 -24.86 12.06 -25.54
CA ASN A 113 -23.41 11.95 -25.35
C ASN A 113 -23.01 12.22 -23.89
N ASP A 114 -23.52 13.31 -23.30
CA ASP A 114 -23.20 13.67 -21.91
C ASP A 114 -23.70 12.59 -20.93
N THR A 115 -24.85 11.96 -21.21
CA THR A 115 -25.35 10.81 -20.42
C THR A 115 -24.42 9.60 -20.54
N ALA A 116 -23.95 9.28 -21.76
CA ALA A 116 -23.02 8.18 -21.98
C ALA A 116 -21.67 8.43 -21.30
N ASP A 117 -21.20 9.68 -21.27
CA ASP A 117 -19.96 10.05 -20.59
C ASP A 117 -20.10 9.97 -19.06
N ALA A 118 -21.24 10.39 -18.50
CA ALA A 118 -21.56 10.19 -17.09
C ALA A 118 -21.59 8.70 -16.71
N GLN A 119 -22.15 7.84 -17.57
CA GLN A 119 -22.19 6.41 -17.33
C GLN A 119 -20.79 5.78 -17.35
N LYS A 120 -19.94 6.16 -18.31
CA LYS A 120 -18.53 5.72 -18.34
C LYS A 120 -17.75 6.21 -17.11
N ALA A 121 -18.00 7.43 -16.65
CA ALA A 121 -17.38 7.96 -15.44
C ALA A 121 -17.79 7.15 -14.20
N LEU A 122 -19.07 6.77 -14.11
CA LEU A 122 -19.59 5.93 -13.03
C LEU A 122 -18.96 4.53 -13.04
N GLU A 123 -18.82 3.90 -14.21
CA GLU A 123 -18.17 2.59 -14.33
C GLU A 123 -16.71 2.63 -13.87
N ARG A 124 -15.96 3.68 -14.25
CA ARG A 124 -14.57 3.87 -13.80
C ARG A 124 -14.48 4.07 -12.30
N PHE A 125 -15.35 4.91 -11.74
CA PHE A 125 -15.43 5.16 -10.30
C PHE A 125 -15.73 3.87 -9.52
N ASN A 126 -16.74 3.10 -9.94
CA ASN A 126 -17.11 1.83 -9.30
C ASN A 126 -15.99 0.79 -9.39
N LYS A 127 -15.31 0.69 -10.54
CA LYS A 127 -14.16 -0.20 -10.70
C LYS A 127 -13.03 0.17 -9.75
N GLN A 128 -12.83 1.46 -9.50
CA GLN A 128 -11.78 1.94 -8.61
C GLN A 128 -12.14 1.69 -7.14
N ILE A 129 -13.40 1.90 -6.73
CA ILE A 129 -13.88 1.52 -5.39
C ILE A 129 -13.67 0.02 -5.13
N ALA A 130 -13.99 -0.84 -6.09
CA ALA A 130 -13.81 -2.28 -5.95
C ALA A 130 -12.35 -2.67 -5.69
N LYS A 131 -11.38 -1.93 -6.24
CA LYS A 131 -9.95 -2.16 -5.92
C LYS A 131 -9.61 -1.76 -4.48
N VAL A 132 -10.11 -0.63 -4.00
CA VAL A 132 -9.91 -0.20 -2.61
C VAL A 132 -10.50 -1.25 -1.65
N GLU A 133 -11.68 -1.78 -1.95
CA GLU A 133 -12.30 -2.86 -1.16
C GLU A 133 -11.49 -4.17 -1.16
N ASP A 134 -10.90 -4.54 -2.29
CA ASP A 134 -9.99 -5.70 -2.38
C ASP A 134 -8.75 -5.48 -1.50
N ILE A 135 -8.13 -4.29 -1.56
CA ILE A 135 -6.97 -3.95 -0.70
C ILE A 135 -7.35 -3.99 0.78
N ARG A 136 -8.50 -3.44 1.17
CA ARG A 136 -9.02 -3.52 2.55
C ARG A 136 -9.19 -4.96 3.02
N THR A 137 -9.67 -5.84 2.15
CA THR A 137 -9.79 -7.27 2.43
C THR A 137 -8.41 -7.92 2.65
N GLN A 138 -7.42 -7.55 1.82
CA GLN A 138 -6.03 -8.00 2.00
C GLN A 138 -5.43 -7.50 3.32
N ILE A 139 -5.66 -6.23 3.68
CA ILE A 139 -5.23 -5.62 4.96
C ILE A 139 -5.79 -6.43 6.13
N GLN A 140 -7.11 -6.65 6.16
CA GLN A 140 -7.74 -7.44 7.22
C GLN A 140 -7.17 -8.87 7.31
N GLY A 141 -6.89 -9.48 6.15
CA GLY A 141 -6.25 -10.79 6.08
C GLY A 141 -4.86 -10.82 6.70
N GLU A 142 -4.05 -9.78 6.47
CA GLU A 142 -2.71 -9.66 7.06
C GLU A 142 -2.74 -9.25 8.54
N GLU A 143 -3.64 -8.35 8.94
CA GLU A 143 -3.84 -7.95 10.34
C GLU A 143 -4.27 -9.14 11.21
N ARG A 144 -5.14 -10.03 10.71
CA ARG A 144 -5.48 -11.29 11.41
C ARG A 144 -4.27 -12.20 11.62
N LYS A 145 -3.31 -12.24 10.69
CA LYS A 145 -2.09 -13.04 10.86
C LYS A 145 -1.18 -12.49 11.95
N LEU A 146 -1.23 -11.17 12.17
CA LEU A 146 -0.47 -10.48 13.21
C LEU A 146 -1.05 -10.67 14.61
N THR A 147 -2.37 -10.82 14.74
CA THR A 147 -3.04 -11.06 16.03
C THR A 147 -2.47 -12.28 16.77
N TYR A 148 -1.99 -13.29 16.04
CA TYR A 148 -1.44 -14.52 16.63
C TYR A 148 0.09 -14.50 16.85
N LYS A 149 0.80 -13.44 16.43
CA LYS A 149 2.27 -13.34 16.59
C LYS A 149 2.65 -12.60 17.87
N LYS A 150 3.77 -13.02 18.49
CA LYS A 150 4.36 -12.32 19.64
C LYS A 150 5.44 -11.33 19.16
N PRO A 151 5.51 -10.10 19.71
CA PRO A 151 4.58 -9.51 20.68
C PRO A 151 3.19 -9.31 20.05
N PHE A 152 2.13 -9.50 20.86
CA PHE A 152 0.75 -9.38 20.39
C PHE A 152 0.51 -7.96 19.85
N ILE A 153 0.26 -7.85 18.55
CA ILE A 153 -0.20 -6.62 17.93
C ILE A 153 -1.72 -6.71 17.84
N ILE A 154 -2.41 -5.88 18.63
CA ILE A 154 -3.86 -5.81 18.65
C ILE A 154 -4.28 -4.67 17.72
N TYR A 155 -5.05 -5.01 16.69
CA TYR A 155 -5.75 -4.05 15.85
C TYR A 155 -7.17 -3.90 16.39
N ASP A 156 -7.54 -2.68 16.78
CA ASP A 156 -8.88 -2.36 17.25
C ASP A 156 -9.75 -2.02 16.03
N TYR A 157 -10.79 -2.83 15.79
CA TYR A 157 -11.75 -2.60 14.72
C TYR A 157 -12.98 -1.96 15.37
N LYS A 158 -13.11 -0.64 15.27
CA LYS A 158 -14.36 0.07 15.63
C LYS A 158 -15.34 0.08 14.47
#